data_AF-A0A950VHC0-F1
#
_entry.id   AF-A0A950VHC0-F1
#
_cell.length_a   1.000
_cell.length_b   1.000
_cell.length_c   1.000
_cell.angle_alpha   90.00
_cell.angle_beta   90.00
_cell.angle_gamma   90.00
#
_symmetry.space_group_name_H-M   'P 1'
#
loop_
_entity.id
_entity.type
_entity.pdbx_description
1 polymer ?
#
loop_
_entity_poly.entity_id
_entity_poly.type
_entity_poly.pdbx_seq_one_letter_code
_entity_poly.pdbx_strand_id
1 'polypeptide(L)' 'MIERTPKQLETLDSLEQPPVAIDPRTGQEYLLIRREVYEMVRRTLKPYGRGWEDPEDDDLIQKDR' A
#
# COMPACT_ATOMS: atom_id res chain seq x y z
N MET A 1 22.63 -4.23 -1.98
CA MET A 1 21.67 -5.26 -1.52
C MET A 1 21.72 -5.20 0.01
N ILE A 2 20.64 -4.79 0.67
CA ILE A 2 20.62 -4.70 2.14
C ILE A 2 20.06 -6.03 2.64
N GLU A 3 20.94 -6.91 3.12
CA GLU A 3 20.52 -8.17 3.75
C GLU A 3 19.96 -7.88 5.15
N ARG A 4 18.75 -8.38 5.42
CA ARG A 4 18.09 -8.20 6.72
C ARG A 4 18.46 -9.35 7.65
N THR A 5 18.73 -9.01 8.91
CA THR A 5 19.02 -10.00 9.94
C THR A 5 17.77 -10.85 10.26
N PRO A 6 17.91 -12.10 10.73
CA PRO A 6 16.77 -12.96 11.07
C PRO A 6 15.76 -12.30 12.02
N LYS A 7 16.25 -11.50 12.96
CA LYS A 7 15.43 -10.74 13.93
C LYS A 7 14.59 -9.63 13.28
N GLN A 8 15.11 -9.00 12.23
CA GLN A 8 14.36 -7.98 11.46
C GLN A 8 13.27 -8.62 10.60
N LEU A 9 13.46 -9.88 10.15
CA LEU A 9 12.42 -10.63 9.44
C LEU A 9 11.28 -11.01 10.40
N GLU A 10 11.62 -11.52 11.59
CA GLU A 10 10.64 -11.86 12.62
C GLU A 10 9.80 -10.66 13.08
N THR A 11 10.42 -9.46 13.12
CA THR A 11 9.71 -8.20 13.43
C THR A 11 8.74 -7.78 12.30
N LEU A 12 9.06 -8.11 11.04
CA LEU A 12 8.15 -7.85 9.91
C LEU A 12 7.00 -8.83 9.87
N ASP A 13 7.24 -10.09 10.26
CA ASP A 13 6.22 -11.14 10.28
C ASP A 13 5.24 -11.00 11.46
N SER A 14 5.63 -10.25 12.50
CA SER A 14 4.81 -9.98 13.70
C SER A 14 4.03 -8.67 13.66
N LEU A 15 4.20 -7.85 12.62
CA LEU A 15 3.40 -6.64 12.43
C LEU A 15 1.99 -7.01 11.95
N GLU A 16 1.00 -6.91 12.86
CA GLU A 16 -0.42 -7.13 12.55
C GLU A 16 -1.00 -6.11 11.57
N GLN A 17 -0.31 -4.98 11.34
CA GLN A 17 -0.76 -3.91 10.46
C GLN A 17 0.26 -3.65 9.33
N PRO A 18 -0.22 -3.30 8.13
CA PRO A 18 0.66 -2.93 7.04
C PRO A 18 1.54 -1.75 7.47
N PRO A 19 2.85 -1.78 7.20
CA PRO A 19 3.73 -0.68 7.56
C PRO A 19 3.26 0.63 6.91
N VAL A 20 3.12 1.68 7.72
CA VAL A 20 2.78 3.04 7.26
C VAL A 20 4.07 3.76 6.87
N ALA A 21 4.16 4.22 5.64
CA ALA A 21 5.17 5.18 5.19
C ALA A 21 4.58 6.58 5.24
N ILE A 22 5.31 7.56 5.75
CA ILE A 22 4.87 8.96 5.83
C ILE A 22 5.72 9.79 4.89
N ASP A 23 5.10 10.56 3.99
CA ASP A 23 5.82 11.55 3.19
C ASP A 23 6.22 12.73 4.09
N PRO A 24 7.54 12.99 4.27
CA PRO A 24 8.01 14.05 5.14
C PRO A 24 7.67 15.47 4.65
N ARG A 25 7.26 15.65 3.39
CA ARG A 25 6.94 16.96 2.81
C ARG A 25 5.48 17.34 2.98
N THR A 26 4.59 16.37 2.90
CA THR A 26 3.13 16.58 2.92
C THR A 26 2.48 16.05 4.19
N GLY A 27 3.16 15.18 4.93
CA GLY A 27 2.59 14.44 6.06
C GLY A 27 1.64 13.32 5.62
N GLN A 28 1.56 13.02 4.32
CA GLN A 28 0.67 12.00 3.80
C GLN A 28 1.10 10.61 4.27
N GLU A 29 0.15 9.86 4.82
CA GLU A 29 0.35 8.48 5.23
C GLU A 29 0.01 7.51 4.09
N TYR A 30 0.87 6.53 3.86
CA TYR A 30 0.74 5.48 2.86
C TYR A 30 0.84 4.12 3.53
N LEU A 31 -0.20 3.30 3.41
CA LEU A 31 -0.14 1.91 3.84
C LEU A 31 0.58 1.07 2.77
N LEU A 32 1.71 0.49 3.15
CA LEU A 32 2.48 -0.37 2.26
C LEU A 32 1.88 -1.77 2.27
N ILE A 33 1.40 -2.21 1.11
CA ILE A 33 0.93 -3.58 0.89
C ILE A 33 1.92 -4.37 0.02
N ARG A 34 1.92 -5.70 0.18
CA ARG A 34 2.74 -6.56 -0.66
C ARG A 34 2.30 -6.48 -2.12
N ARG A 35 3.26 -6.54 -3.04
CA ARG A 35 2.98 -6.43 -4.48
C ARG A 35 2.02 -7.52 -4.96
N GLU A 36 2.14 -8.76 -4.48
CA GLU A 36 1.22 -9.83 -4.87
C GLU A 36 -0.24 -9.53 -4.45
N VAL A 37 -0.44 -8.92 -3.28
CA VAL A 37 -1.76 -8.52 -2.78
C VAL A 37 -2.33 -7.37 -3.60
N TYR A 38 -1.50 -6.37 -3.92
CA TYR A 38 -1.87 -5.26 -4.79
C TYR A 38 -2.36 -5.77 -6.15
N GLU A 39 -1.57 -6.62 -6.82
CA GLU A 39 -1.93 -7.15 -8.15
C GLU A 39 -3.18 -8.05 -8.09
N MET A 40 -3.33 -8.83 -7.00
CA MET A 40 -4.55 -9.62 -6.78
C MET A 40 -5.78 -8.72 -6.69
N VAL A 41 -5.77 -7.72 -5.80
CA VAL A 41 -6.89 -6.79 -5.62
C VAL A 41 -7.19 -6.04 -6.91
N ARG A 42 -6.17 -5.52 -7.59
CA ARG A 42 -6.30 -4.85 -8.89
C ARG A 42 -6.99 -5.74 -9.92
N ARG A 43 -6.55 -6.99 -10.06
CA ARG A 43 -7.17 -7.95 -11.00
C ARG A 43 -8.60 -8.30 -10.62
N THR A 44 -8.87 -8.46 -9.33
CA THR A 44 -10.22 -8.78 -8.83
C THR A 44 -11.19 -7.62 -9.06
N LEU A 45 -10.74 -6.37 -8.92
CA LEU A 45 -11.59 -5.19 -9.07
C LEU A 45 -11.77 -4.72 -10.51
N LYS A 46 -10.84 -5.07 -11.41
CA LYS A 46 -10.87 -4.69 -12.83
C LYS A 46 -12.20 -4.99 -13.56
N PRO A 47 -12.85 -6.16 -13.40
CA PRO A 47 -14.14 -6.44 -14.04
C PRO A 47 -15.29 -5.56 -13.55
N TYR A 48 -15.15 -4.95 -12.38
CA TYR A 48 -16.17 -4.10 -11.76
C TYR A 48 -15.97 -2.61 -12.09
N GLY A 49 -15.05 -2.27 -13.00
CA GLY A 49 -14.73 -0.89 -13.35
C GLY A 49 -14.08 -0.10 -12.22
N ARG A 50 -13.62 -0.77 -11.15
CA ARG A 50 -12.94 -0.15 -9.99
C ARG A 50 -11.43 -0.36 -10.07
N GLY A 51 -10.89 -0.23 -11.26
CA GLY A 51 -9.45 -0.30 -11.44
C GLY A 51 -8.84 0.99 -10.93
N TRP A 52 -7.85 0.91 -10.04
CA TRP A 52 -7.07 2.06 -9.57
C TRP A 52 -6.15 2.64 -10.66
N GLU A 53 -6.51 2.45 -11.93
CA GLU A 53 -5.82 2.94 -13.13
C GLU A 53 -6.61 4.06 -13.80
N ASP A 54 -7.82 4.35 -13.31
CA ASP A 54 -8.61 5.46 -13.80
C ASP A 54 -8.11 6.77 -13.15
N PRO A 55 -7.56 7.72 -13.93
CA PRO A 55 -7.15 9.02 -13.39
C PRO A 55 -8.33 9.83 -12.82
N GLU A 56 -9.58 9.49 -13.13
CA GLU A 56 -10.76 10.10 -12.49
C GLU A 56 -11.05 9.53 -11.08
N ASP A 57 -10.51 8.36 -10.73
CA ASP A 57 -10.63 7.75 -9.40
C ASP A 57 -9.55 8.24 -8.41
N ASP A 58 -8.54 8.98 -8.88
CA ASP A 58 -7.50 9.60 -8.02
C ASP A 58 -8.11 10.61 -7.02
N ASP A 59 -9.29 11.13 -7.34
CA ASP A 59 -10.08 12.04 -6.50
C ASP A 59 -10.59 11.37 -5.22
N LEU A 60 -10.72 10.03 -5.20
CA LEU A 60 -11.18 9.26 -4.02
C LEU A 60 -10.09 9.13 -2.93
N ILE A 61 -8.82 9.36 -3.28
CA ILE A 61 -7.69 9.28 -2.34
C ILE A 61 -7.53 10.58 -1.55
N GLN A 62 -8.03 11.70 -2.07
CA GLN A 62 -8.10 12.96 -1.32
C GLN A 62 -9.37 12.98 -0.48
N LYS A 63 -9.32 12.34 0.69
CA LYS A 63 -10.33 12.63 1.72
C LYS A 63 -10.16 14.07 2.20
N ASP A 64 -11.28 14.79 2.19
CA ASP A 64 -11.47 16.15 2.66
C ASP A 64 -10.58 16.57 3.85
N ARG A 65 -10.12 17.81 3.74
CA ARG A 65 -9.33 18.57 4.71
C ARG A 65 -10.16 19.07 5.88
#